data_AF-A0A8E0UZG6-F1
#
_entry.id   AF-A0A8E0UZG6-F1
#
_cell.length_a   1.000
_cell.length_b   1.000
_cell.length_c   1.000
_cell.angle_alpha   90.00
_cell.angle_beta   90.00
_cell.angle_gamma   90.00
#
_symmetry.space_group_name_H-M   'P 1'
#
loop_
_entity.id
_entity.type
_entity.pdbx_description
1 polymer ?
#
loop_
_entity_poly.entity_id
_entity_poly.type
_entity_poly.pdbx_seq_one_letter_code
_entity_poly.pdbx_strand_id
1 'polypeptide(L)'
;MHLQLGLAAIVGCAFQPVAAYVAQQPRSQEGKCQKTTVAILGAGMAGIKAAQTLSNASIHDFVILEYRDTIGGRAWHTNFGKDENGDPYVVELGANWIQGIGTPDGPQNPIWTLAKEFNLKNTFSNYDNVSTYNENGYANYSHLFEEFDAADEIANAAAGTILLENLLDQTARTGLALAGWKPKKTDMEAQAVEWWNWDFEDAYSPLESSLVFGYAGSNLTWNGFSDEDNLVWDQRGYNTIIKGMASQFLKANDTRLRLNTQVTNITYSDKGVTVYNSDGTCVQAKYALCTFSLGVLQNDAVTFTPDLPYWKQTAIEKFTMGTYTKIFLQFNETFWPSNTQYFLYADPKLRGWYPIWQSLSTPGFLPGSNILFVTVTNQFSYHVESQSDEETKAEVMAVLRKMFPDKDIPEPTAFMYPRWSTEPWSYGSYSNWPASTGLEEHQNLRANTGRLWFAGEHTSPSYFGFLHGAYFEGLDAGRQIAALLQGRCVYYNSTMERLCGPRTHYETLHGITPLADYSAVNGWISNSFYDYNDE
;
A
#
# COMPACT_ATOMS: atom_id res chain seq x y z
N MET A 1 64.36 -8.69 -35.38
CA MET A 1 64.53 -9.62 -34.25
C MET A 1 63.35 -9.35 -33.31
N HIS A 2 62.41 -10.31 -33.20
CA HIS A 2 61.20 -10.41 -32.33
C HIS A 2 60.29 -9.15 -32.21
N LEU A 3 59.06 -9.08 -32.74
CA LEU A 3 57.86 -9.95 -32.70
C LEU A 3 57.29 -10.14 -31.29
N GLN A 4 56.22 -9.41 -30.96
CA GLN A 4 55.14 -9.88 -30.09
C GLN A 4 53.83 -9.14 -30.38
N LEU A 5 52.81 -9.92 -30.76
CA LEU A 5 51.40 -9.53 -30.85
C LEU A 5 50.78 -9.51 -29.44
N GLY A 6 49.85 -8.57 -29.21
CA GLY A 6 48.89 -8.63 -28.11
C GLY A 6 47.50 -8.24 -28.63
N LEU A 7 46.61 -9.23 -28.74
CA LEU A 7 45.18 -9.03 -28.98
C LEU A 7 44.55 -8.32 -27.77
N ALA A 8 43.84 -7.21 -28.01
CA ALA A 8 42.88 -6.66 -27.05
C ALA A 8 41.47 -6.99 -27.52
N ALA A 9 40.78 -7.85 -26.77
CA ALA A 9 39.37 -8.16 -26.96
C ALA A 9 38.52 -7.00 -26.43
N ILE A 10 37.71 -6.40 -27.30
CA ILE A 10 36.70 -5.40 -26.95
C ILE A 10 35.48 -6.15 -26.41
N VAL A 11 35.27 -6.11 -25.09
CA VAL A 11 34.00 -6.52 -24.47
C VAL A 11 33.04 -5.35 -24.62
N GLY A 12 32.13 -5.45 -25.59
CA GLY A 12 31.03 -4.49 -25.75
C GLY A 12 29.97 -4.72 -24.67
N CYS A 13 29.91 -3.86 -23.67
CA CYS A 13 28.75 -3.74 -22.80
C CYS A 13 27.58 -3.18 -23.61
N ALA A 14 26.62 -4.04 -23.94
CA ALA A 14 25.35 -3.62 -24.52
C ALA A 14 24.49 -2.98 -23.41
N PHE A 15 24.51 -1.65 -23.32
CA PHE A 15 23.49 -0.89 -22.59
C PHE A 15 22.16 -1.00 -23.36
N GLN A 16 21.17 -1.68 -22.79
CA GLN A 16 19.78 -1.53 -23.24
C GLN A 16 19.22 -0.24 -22.64
N PRO A 17 18.73 0.72 -23.45
CA PRO A 17 18.12 1.93 -22.91
C PRO A 17 16.74 1.59 -22.37
N VAL A 18 16.47 1.98 -21.12
CA VAL A 18 15.12 2.06 -20.56
C VAL A 18 14.41 3.20 -21.29
N ALA A 19 13.51 2.87 -22.21
CA ALA A 19 12.75 3.87 -22.96
C ALA A 19 11.80 4.62 -22.03
N ALA A 20 12.02 5.93 -21.88
CA ALA A 20 11.08 6.84 -21.25
C ALA A 20 9.78 6.89 -22.08
N TYR A 21 8.65 6.65 -21.43
CA TYR A 21 7.32 6.71 -22.04
C TYR A 21 6.94 8.19 -22.25
N VAL A 22 7.13 8.72 -23.44
CA VAL A 22 6.60 10.04 -23.84
C VAL A 22 5.33 9.83 -24.65
N ALA A 23 4.17 10.10 -24.04
CA ALA A 23 2.86 9.97 -24.68
C ALA A 23 2.49 11.20 -25.52
N GLN A 24 1.88 10.99 -26.68
CA GLN A 24 1.28 12.04 -27.52
C GLN A 24 -0.04 12.54 -26.93
N GLN A 25 -0.23 13.87 -26.95
CA GLN A 25 -1.54 14.50 -26.66
C GLN A 25 -2.58 14.13 -27.74
N PRO A 26 -3.83 13.79 -27.37
CA PRO A 26 -4.88 13.59 -28.36
C PRO A 26 -5.33 14.92 -28.95
N ARG A 27 -5.35 15.00 -30.29
CA ARG A 27 -6.07 16.04 -31.04
C ARG A 27 -7.56 15.97 -30.70
N SER A 28 -8.15 17.11 -30.35
CA SER A 28 -9.59 17.28 -30.10
C SER A 28 -10.44 16.79 -31.28
N GLN A 29 -11.13 15.65 -31.11
CA GLN A 29 -12.32 15.35 -31.89
C GLN A 29 -13.53 15.79 -31.09
N GLU A 30 -14.10 16.95 -31.43
CA GLU A 30 -15.40 17.37 -30.94
C GLU A 30 -16.45 16.29 -31.27
N GLY A 31 -17.12 15.76 -30.24
CA GLY A 31 -18.49 15.25 -30.35
C GLY A 31 -18.76 13.74 -30.26
N LYS A 32 -17.76 12.86 -30.14
CA LYS A 32 -18.03 11.41 -29.93
C LYS A 32 -17.09 10.77 -28.92
N CYS A 33 -17.66 10.21 -27.84
CA CYS A 33 -16.91 9.38 -26.90
C CYS A 33 -16.31 8.16 -27.60
N GLN A 34 -15.07 7.83 -27.26
CA GLN A 34 -14.44 6.60 -27.72
C GLN A 34 -15.19 5.39 -27.15
N LYS A 35 -15.48 4.40 -27.97
CA LYS A 35 -16.10 3.16 -27.51
C LYS A 35 -15.04 2.10 -27.22
N THR A 36 -15.26 1.32 -26.17
CA THR A 36 -14.46 0.15 -25.81
C THR A 36 -15.32 -0.88 -25.08
N THR A 37 -14.79 -2.07 -24.81
CA THR A 37 -15.50 -3.09 -24.03
C THR A 37 -15.33 -2.82 -22.53
N VAL A 38 -14.11 -2.53 -22.07
CA VAL A 38 -13.83 -2.22 -20.65
C VAL A 38 -13.04 -0.92 -20.49
N ALA A 39 -13.49 -0.02 -19.62
CA ALA A 39 -12.68 1.10 -19.14
C ALA A 39 -12.09 0.78 -17.77
N ILE A 40 -10.79 0.98 -17.57
CA ILE A 40 -10.08 0.79 -16.30
C ILE A 40 -9.63 2.16 -15.83
N LEU A 41 -10.02 2.55 -14.63
CA LEU A 41 -9.81 3.90 -14.09
C LEU A 41 -8.74 3.81 -13.01
N GLY A 42 -7.51 4.17 -13.37
CA GLY A 42 -6.30 4.01 -12.58
C GLY A 42 -5.37 2.94 -13.16
N ALA A 43 -4.09 3.26 -13.26
CA ALA A 43 -2.98 2.39 -13.63
C ALA A 43 -2.08 2.11 -12.41
N GLY A 44 -2.67 1.97 -11.23
CA GLY A 44 -2.03 1.34 -10.07
C GLY A 44 -1.95 -0.19 -10.22
N MET A 45 -1.50 -0.88 -9.18
CA MET A 45 -1.39 -2.34 -9.17
C MET A 45 -2.71 -3.04 -9.57
N ALA A 46 -3.84 -2.65 -8.96
CA ALA A 46 -5.15 -3.25 -9.24
C ALA A 46 -5.56 -3.07 -10.70
N GLY A 47 -5.46 -1.85 -11.24
CA GLY A 47 -5.84 -1.55 -12.62
C GLY A 47 -4.97 -2.28 -13.65
N ILE A 48 -3.65 -2.29 -13.47
CA ILE A 48 -2.73 -3.02 -14.36
C ILE A 48 -2.95 -4.53 -14.27
N LYS A 49 -3.17 -5.07 -13.07
CA LYS A 49 -3.44 -6.50 -12.92
C LYS A 49 -4.77 -6.91 -13.55
N ALA A 50 -5.80 -6.09 -13.44
CA ALA A 50 -7.08 -6.31 -14.12
C ALA A 50 -6.92 -6.29 -15.64
N ALA A 51 -6.19 -5.30 -16.19
CA ALA A 51 -5.90 -5.20 -17.62
C ALA A 51 -5.13 -6.42 -18.15
N GLN A 52 -4.09 -6.86 -17.42
CA GLN A 52 -3.35 -8.08 -17.74
C GLN A 52 -4.28 -9.29 -17.76
N THR A 53 -5.17 -9.40 -16.78
CA THR A 53 -6.12 -10.51 -16.65
C THR A 53 -7.12 -10.54 -17.81
N LEU A 54 -7.66 -9.39 -18.23
CA LEU A 54 -8.51 -9.27 -19.41
C LEU A 54 -7.76 -9.69 -20.69
N SER A 55 -6.52 -9.21 -20.85
CA SER A 55 -5.69 -9.56 -22.00
C SER A 55 -5.40 -11.07 -22.06
N ASN A 56 -5.10 -11.70 -20.92
CA ASN A 56 -4.90 -13.15 -20.83
C ASN A 56 -6.18 -13.95 -21.14
N ALA A 57 -7.35 -13.36 -20.91
CA ALA A 57 -8.64 -13.91 -21.31
C ALA A 57 -9.02 -13.60 -22.77
N SER A 58 -8.07 -13.12 -23.59
CA SER A 58 -8.26 -12.70 -24.98
C SER A 58 -9.23 -11.52 -25.18
N ILE A 59 -9.42 -10.70 -24.15
CA ILE A 59 -10.20 -9.46 -24.20
C ILE A 59 -9.22 -8.30 -24.28
N HIS A 60 -8.94 -7.85 -25.50
CA HIS A 60 -7.97 -6.79 -25.76
C HIS A 60 -8.59 -5.40 -25.97
N ASP A 61 -9.92 -5.33 -26.11
CA ASP A 61 -10.68 -4.08 -26.26
C ASP A 61 -10.95 -3.45 -24.89
N PHE A 62 -9.93 -2.81 -24.34
CA PHE A 62 -10.03 -2.01 -23.13
C PHE A 62 -9.19 -0.75 -23.23
N VAL A 63 -9.49 0.24 -22.38
CA VAL A 63 -8.65 1.43 -22.18
C VAL A 63 -8.38 1.62 -20.69
N ILE A 64 -7.18 2.08 -20.35
CA ILE A 64 -6.70 2.42 -19.01
C ILE A 64 -6.51 3.92 -18.97
N LEU A 65 -7.21 4.60 -18.06
CA LEU A 65 -7.13 6.04 -17.84
C LEU A 65 -6.40 6.28 -16.52
N GLU A 66 -5.24 6.92 -16.57
CA GLU A 66 -4.38 7.19 -15.43
C GLU A 66 -4.22 8.69 -15.23
N TYR A 67 -4.44 9.15 -14.00
CA TYR A 67 -4.33 10.55 -13.63
C TYR A 67 -2.90 11.06 -13.86
N ARG A 68 -1.91 10.28 -13.45
CA ARG A 68 -0.51 10.67 -13.48
C ARG A 68 0.11 10.50 -14.87
N ASP A 69 1.30 11.07 -15.02
CA ASP A 69 2.19 10.87 -16.16
C ASP A 69 2.93 9.52 -16.12
N THR A 70 2.61 8.64 -15.17
CA THR A 70 3.30 7.37 -14.97
C THR A 70 2.40 6.30 -14.37
N ILE A 71 2.75 5.04 -14.62
CA ILE A 71 2.11 3.87 -14.01
C ILE A 71 2.66 3.67 -12.60
N GLY A 72 1.80 3.28 -11.66
CA GLY A 72 2.21 2.82 -10.34
C GLY A 72 1.27 3.21 -9.21
N GLY A 73 0.54 4.32 -9.37
CA GLY A 73 -0.30 4.87 -8.32
C GLY A 73 0.51 5.17 -7.06
N ARG A 74 0.20 4.47 -5.96
CA ARG A 74 0.86 4.64 -4.66
C ARG A 74 2.20 3.91 -4.50
N ALA A 75 2.59 3.07 -5.46
CA ALA A 75 3.99 2.70 -5.62
C ALA A 75 4.67 3.84 -6.38
N TRP A 76 5.14 4.85 -5.65
CA TRP A 76 5.68 6.08 -6.23
C TRP A 76 7.01 6.42 -5.59
N HIS A 77 7.98 6.78 -6.44
CA HIS A 77 9.32 7.21 -6.06
C HIS A 77 9.66 8.58 -6.62
N THR A 78 10.76 9.14 -6.12
CA THR A 78 11.38 10.37 -6.63
C THR A 78 12.90 10.30 -6.54
N ASN A 79 13.56 11.18 -7.27
CA ASN A 79 14.97 11.48 -7.07
C ASN A 79 15.14 12.29 -5.77
N PHE A 80 16.17 11.97 -4.98
CA PHE A 80 16.47 12.61 -3.70
C PHE A 80 17.97 12.60 -3.40
N GLY A 81 18.45 13.69 -2.81
CA GLY A 81 19.86 13.81 -2.40
C GLY A 81 20.85 13.70 -3.57
N LYS A 82 22.11 13.45 -3.24
CA LYS A 82 23.20 13.19 -4.19
C LYS A 82 24.19 12.18 -3.64
N ASP A 83 24.68 11.29 -4.49
CA ASP A 83 25.79 10.40 -4.19
C ASP A 83 27.14 11.13 -4.29
N GLU A 84 28.25 10.39 -4.12
CA GLU A 84 29.61 10.91 -4.23
C GLU A 84 29.97 11.47 -5.62
N ASN A 85 29.25 11.04 -6.67
CA ASN A 85 29.44 11.50 -8.05
C ASN A 85 28.52 12.68 -8.41
N GLY A 86 27.59 13.05 -7.51
CA GLY A 86 26.61 14.10 -7.71
C GLY A 86 25.31 13.64 -8.36
N ASP A 87 25.13 12.34 -8.57
CA ASP A 87 23.92 11.73 -9.12
C ASP A 87 22.87 11.52 -8.00
N PRO A 88 21.57 11.71 -8.27
CA PRO A 88 20.55 11.54 -7.24
C PRO A 88 20.31 10.07 -6.89
N TYR A 89 19.98 9.80 -5.63
CA TYR A 89 19.37 8.53 -5.23
C TYR A 89 17.89 8.50 -5.63
N VAL A 90 17.32 7.31 -5.71
CA VAL A 90 15.87 7.11 -5.78
C VAL A 90 15.36 6.60 -4.43
N VAL A 91 14.33 7.27 -3.91
CA VAL A 91 13.62 6.89 -2.68
C VAL A 91 12.13 6.70 -2.97
N GLU A 92 11.50 5.72 -2.31
CA GLU A 92 10.05 5.51 -2.43
C GLU A 92 9.31 6.48 -1.52
N LEU A 93 8.34 7.19 -2.07
CA LEU A 93 7.44 8.08 -1.31
C LEU A 93 6.24 7.33 -0.73
N GLY A 94 5.83 6.22 -1.36
CA GLY A 94 4.70 5.40 -0.92
C GLY A 94 5.14 4.01 -0.47
N ALA A 95 4.51 2.98 -1.03
CA ALA A 95 4.84 1.59 -0.76
C ALA A 95 6.36 1.37 -0.93
N ASN A 96 6.97 0.66 0.02
CA ASN A 96 8.41 0.46 0.06
C ASN A 96 8.82 -0.96 0.48
N TRP A 97 7.91 -1.72 1.09
CA TRP A 97 8.16 -3.09 1.50
C TRP A 97 7.45 -4.09 0.61
N ILE A 98 8.05 -5.27 0.46
CA ILE A 98 7.37 -6.50 0.07
C ILE A 98 7.08 -7.20 1.39
N GLN A 99 5.85 -7.09 1.88
CA GLN A 99 5.46 -7.62 3.19
C GLN A 99 4.98 -9.07 3.08
N GLY A 100 5.59 -9.94 3.87
CA GLY A 100 5.45 -11.39 3.80
C GLY A 100 5.83 -11.97 2.44
N ILE A 101 7.11 -12.34 2.25
CA ILE A 101 7.62 -12.78 0.94
C ILE A 101 7.22 -14.22 0.56
N GLY A 102 7.05 -15.11 1.54
CA GLY A 102 6.77 -16.53 1.32
C GLY A 102 7.96 -17.46 1.59
N THR A 103 7.68 -18.74 1.85
CA THR A 103 8.71 -19.77 2.08
C THR A 103 8.98 -20.62 0.83
N PRO A 104 10.11 -21.36 0.75
CA PRO A 104 10.43 -22.19 -0.42
C PRO A 104 9.38 -23.27 -0.75
N ASP A 105 8.78 -23.88 0.28
CA ASP A 105 7.80 -24.96 0.15
C ASP A 105 6.34 -24.52 0.42
N GLY A 106 6.13 -23.23 0.71
CA GLY A 106 4.84 -22.65 1.08
C GLY A 106 4.23 -21.73 0.03
N PRO A 107 3.09 -21.09 0.35
CA PRO A 107 2.53 -20.04 -0.48
C PRO A 107 3.51 -18.87 -0.61
N GLN A 108 3.53 -18.26 -1.79
CA GLN A 108 4.42 -17.14 -2.10
C GLN A 108 3.61 -15.90 -2.42
N ASN A 109 3.99 -14.78 -1.82
CA ASN A 109 3.38 -13.50 -2.13
C ASN A 109 3.62 -13.16 -3.62
N PRO A 110 2.58 -12.83 -4.40
CA PRO A 110 2.72 -12.51 -5.82
C PRO A 110 3.66 -11.33 -6.07
N ILE A 111 3.78 -10.40 -5.13
CA ILE A 111 4.68 -9.26 -5.24
C ILE A 111 6.13 -9.71 -5.14
N TRP A 112 6.44 -10.68 -4.29
CA TRP A 112 7.78 -11.29 -4.23
C TRP A 112 8.13 -12.03 -5.52
N THR A 113 7.17 -12.78 -6.08
CA THR A 113 7.34 -13.43 -7.40
C THR A 113 7.70 -12.40 -8.49
N LEU A 114 6.98 -11.28 -8.53
CA LEU A 114 7.25 -10.20 -9.48
C LEU A 114 8.59 -9.51 -9.22
N ALA A 115 8.96 -9.29 -7.96
CA ALA A 115 10.25 -8.72 -7.60
C ALA A 115 11.41 -9.57 -8.12
N LYS A 116 11.32 -10.90 -7.99
CA LYS A 116 12.29 -11.83 -8.60
C LYS A 116 12.26 -11.78 -10.12
N GLU A 117 11.08 -11.80 -10.73
CA GLU A 117 10.90 -11.76 -12.18
C GLU A 117 11.55 -10.52 -12.82
N PHE A 118 11.41 -9.35 -12.20
CA PHE A 118 11.96 -8.09 -12.69
C PHE A 118 13.31 -7.71 -12.05
N ASN A 119 13.92 -8.64 -11.31
CA ASN A 119 15.20 -8.49 -10.62
C ASN A 119 15.25 -7.19 -9.78
N LEU A 120 14.20 -6.93 -9.02
CA LEU A 120 14.05 -5.73 -8.20
C LEU A 120 14.99 -5.83 -6.99
N LYS A 121 15.86 -4.85 -6.80
CA LYS A 121 16.76 -4.79 -5.64
C LYS A 121 16.00 -4.46 -4.37
N ASN A 122 16.19 -5.30 -3.35
CA ASN A 122 15.54 -5.20 -2.06
C ASN A 122 16.38 -5.94 -1.02
N THR A 123 16.13 -5.67 0.26
CA THR A 123 16.88 -6.23 1.39
C THR A 123 15.95 -6.51 2.56
N PHE A 124 16.20 -7.62 3.25
CA PHE A 124 15.47 -8.01 4.46
C PHE A 124 15.47 -6.92 5.51
N SER A 125 14.31 -6.71 6.13
CA SER A 125 14.12 -5.78 7.23
C SER A 125 14.31 -6.50 8.56
N ASN A 126 15.42 -6.22 9.24
CA ASN A 126 15.66 -6.79 10.55
C ASN A 126 15.04 -5.89 11.63
N TYR A 127 13.83 -6.22 12.06
CA TYR A 127 13.09 -5.48 13.09
C TYR A 127 13.71 -5.61 14.48
N ASP A 128 14.49 -6.66 14.75
CA ASP A 128 15.29 -6.79 15.99
C ASP A 128 16.47 -5.81 16.02
N ASN A 129 16.90 -5.30 14.87
CA ASN A 129 17.98 -4.32 14.76
C ASN A 129 17.48 -2.89 15.01
N VAL A 130 16.87 -2.70 16.17
CA VAL A 130 16.31 -1.44 16.65
C VAL A 130 17.08 -0.94 17.87
N SER A 131 17.34 0.36 17.92
CA SER A 131 17.84 1.05 19.11
C SER A 131 16.79 2.05 19.61
N THR A 132 16.70 2.23 20.92
CA THR A 132 15.61 2.96 21.57
C THR A 132 16.12 4.22 22.28
N TYR A 133 15.35 5.31 22.20
CA TYR A 133 15.78 6.66 22.59
C TYR A 133 14.63 7.46 23.22
N ASN A 134 14.94 8.28 24.22
CA ASN A 134 14.06 9.33 24.72
C ASN A 134 14.74 10.70 24.60
N GLU A 135 14.20 11.73 25.26
CA GLU A 135 14.74 13.10 25.17
C GLU A 135 16.15 13.27 25.76
N ASN A 136 16.66 12.26 26.47
CA ASN A 136 17.98 12.25 27.10
C ASN A 136 19.00 11.36 26.36
N GLY A 137 18.65 10.85 25.18
CA GLY A 137 19.48 9.94 24.38
C GLY A 137 19.02 8.49 24.48
N TYR A 138 19.97 7.55 24.39
CA TYR A 138 19.68 6.11 24.42
C TYR A 138 18.96 5.68 25.71
N ALA A 139 17.91 4.89 25.57
CA ALA A 139 17.15 4.30 26.66
C ALA A 139 16.67 2.90 26.23
N ASN A 140 16.85 1.89 27.09
CA ASN A 140 16.56 0.50 26.70
C ASN A 140 15.10 0.10 26.97
N TYR A 141 14.34 -0.18 25.91
CA TYR A 141 12.93 -0.62 26.00
C TYR A 141 12.73 -2.14 25.88
N SER A 142 13.79 -2.96 25.94
CA SER A 142 13.68 -4.41 25.70
C SER A 142 12.60 -5.10 26.56
N HIS A 143 12.49 -4.73 27.83
CA HIS A 143 11.46 -5.28 28.72
C HIS A 143 10.03 -4.90 28.31
N LEU A 144 9.83 -3.73 27.70
CA LEU A 144 8.52 -3.29 27.21
C LEU A 144 8.11 -4.02 25.94
N PHE A 145 9.07 -4.37 25.07
CA PHE A 145 8.82 -5.24 23.94
C PHE A 145 8.35 -6.62 24.42
N GLU A 146 9.08 -7.25 25.35
CA GLU A 146 8.68 -8.54 25.93
C GLU A 146 7.29 -8.50 26.58
N GLU A 147 6.97 -7.43 27.31
CA GLU A 147 5.63 -7.22 27.90
C GLU A 147 4.53 -7.00 26.86
N PHE A 148 4.83 -6.27 25.77
CA PHE A 148 3.90 -6.06 24.67
C PHE A 148 3.63 -7.37 23.93
N ASP A 149 4.68 -8.09 23.54
CA ASP A 149 4.58 -9.33 22.76
C ASP A 149 3.72 -10.37 23.50
N ALA A 150 3.92 -10.52 24.81
CA ALA A 150 3.10 -11.41 25.64
C ALA A 150 1.61 -11.02 25.66
N ALA A 151 1.30 -9.72 25.62
CA ALA A 151 -0.08 -9.23 25.55
C ALA A 151 -0.65 -9.34 24.12
N ASP A 152 0.18 -9.13 23.10
CA ASP A 152 -0.20 -9.24 21.70
C ASP A 152 -0.65 -10.67 21.35
N GLU A 153 0.10 -11.68 21.79
CA GLU A 153 -0.26 -13.10 21.62
C GLU A 153 -1.66 -13.41 22.20
N ILE A 154 -1.95 -12.91 23.41
CA ILE A 154 -3.25 -13.10 24.06
C ILE A 154 -4.36 -12.36 23.30
N ALA A 155 -4.09 -11.13 22.83
CA ALA A 155 -5.05 -10.34 22.09
C ALA A 155 -5.36 -10.93 20.71
N ASN A 156 -4.35 -11.46 20.01
CA ASN A 156 -4.51 -12.16 18.73
C ASN A 156 -5.36 -13.43 18.89
N ALA A 157 -5.09 -14.25 19.92
CA ALA A 157 -5.92 -15.41 20.22
C ALA A 157 -7.39 -15.02 20.51
N ALA A 158 -7.60 -13.96 21.30
CA ALA A 158 -8.94 -13.45 21.59
C ALA A 158 -9.67 -12.93 20.34
N ALA A 159 -8.95 -12.33 19.39
CA ALA A 159 -9.50 -11.91 18.09
C ALA A 159 -10.04 -13.11 17.30
N GLY A 160 -9.31 -14.23 17.29
CA GLY A 160 -9.75 -15.49 16.70
C GLY A 160 -11.02 -16.03 17.37
N THR A 161 -11.10 -16.00 18.70
CA THR A 161 -12.32 -16.41 19.43
C THR A 161 -13.53 -15.55 19.06
N ILE A 162 -13.37 -14.22 18.98
CA ILE A 162 -14.44 -13.31 18.58
C ILE A 162 -14.99 -13.67 17.21
N LEU A 163 -14.10 -13.95 16.25
CA LEU A 163 -14.49 -14.37 14.91
C LEU A 163 -15.23 -15.72 14.92
N LEU A 164 -14.66 -16.74 15.55
CA LEU A 164 -15.18 -18.12 15.54
C LEU A 164 -16.51 -18.26 16.27
N GLU A 165 -16.67 -17.54 17.39
CA GLU A 165 -17.90 -17.57 18.18
C GLU A 165 -18.95 -16.55 17.71
N ASN A 166 -18.68 -15.84 16.59
CA ASN A 166 -19.59 -14.85 16.01
C ASN A 166 -20.00 -13.80 17.06
N LEU A 167 -18.99 -13.23 17.73
CA LEU A 167 -19.12 -12.17 18.73
C LEU A 167 -18.91 -10.79 18.09
N LEU A 168 -19.36 -9.75 18.79
CA LEU A 168 -19.16 -8.37 18.35
C LEU A 168 -17.68 -8.00 18.45
N ASP A 169 -17.14 -7.42 17.38
CA ASP A 169 -15.78 -6.90 17.33
C ASP A 169 -15.58 -5.73 18.31
N GLN A 170 -14.31 -5.45 18.61
CA GLN A 170 -13.87 -4.38 19.49
C GLN A 170 -12.64 -3.69 18.92
N THR A 171 -12.24 -2.57 19.51
CA THR A 171 -10.99 -1.92 19.11
C THR A 171 -9.80 -2.76 19.55
N ALA A 172 -8.71 -2.72 18.78
CA ALA A 172 -7.45 -3.36 19.15
C ALA A 172 -6.95 -2.90 20.52
N ARG A 173 -7.17 -1.62 20.84
CA ARG A 173 -6.89 -1.06 22.16
C ARG A 173 -7.60 -1.82 23.28
N THR A 174 -8.85 -2.20 23.08
CA THR A 174 -9.64 -2.96 24.05
C THR A 174 -9.07 -4.36 24.21
N GLY A 175 -8.74 -5.04 23.11
CA GLY A 175 -8.09 -6.36 23.14
C GLY A 175 -6.77 -6.36 23.90
N LEU A 176 -5.84 -5.47 23.53
CA LEU A 176 -4.56 -5.32 24.21
C LEU A 176 -4.71 -5.00 25.70
N ALA A 177 -5.69 -4.15 26.07
CA ALA A 177 -5.96 -3.85 27.47
C ALA A 177 -6.49 -5.08 28.23
N LEU A 178 -7.37 -5.88 27.63
CA LEU A 178 -7.85 -7.13 28.24
C LEU A 178 -6.73 -8.17 28.38
N ALA A 179 -5.78 -8.17 27.45
CA ALA A 179 -4.57 -8.99 27.48
C ALA A 179 -3.51 -8.55 28.52
N GLY A 180 -3.65 -7.34 29.09
CA GLY A 180 -2.79 -6.85 30.17
C GLY A 180 -1.93 -5.65 29.81
N TRP A 181 -1.84 -5.28 28.52
CA TRP A 181 -1.08 -4.13 28.07
C TRP A 181 -1.88 -2.83 28.20
N LYS A 182 -1.57 -2.04 29.24
CA LYS A 182 -2.29 -0.81 29.61
C LYS A 182 -1.32 0.35 29.88
N PRO A 183 -0.55 0.80 28.88
CA PRO A 183 0.42 1.87 29.07
C PRO A 183 -0.27 3.13 29.56
N LYS A 184 0.27 3.76 30.62
CA LYS A 184 -0.25 5.04 31.09
C LYS A 184 -0.02 6.10 30.01
N LYS A 185 -0.88 7.12 29.95
CA LYS A 185 -0.69 8.24 29.00
C LYS A 185 0.62 9.01 29.22
N THR A 186 1.20 8.91 30.41
CA THR A 186 2.49 9.53 30.77
C THR A 186 3.69 8.61 30.59
N ASP A 187 3.46 7.35 30.24
CA ASP A 187 4.51 6.34 30.06
C ASP A 187 4.91 6.31 28.58
N MET A 188 5.71 7.28 28.18
CA MET A 188 5.98 7.54 26.77
C MET A 188 6.84 6.46 26.11
N GLU A 189 7.65 5.75 26.88
CA GLU A 189 8.46 4.63 26.40
C GLU A 189 7.55 3.46 26.02
N ALA A 190 6.58 3.11 26.88
CA ALA A 190 5.58 2.09 26.57
C ALA A 190 4.66 2.54 25.41
N GLN A 191 4.28 3.83 25.35
CA GLN A 191 3.49 4.36 24.23
C GLN A 191 4.25 4.29 22.89
N ALA A 192 5.57 4.45 22.90
CA ALA A 192 6.41 4.32 21.71
C ALA A 192 6.52 2.86 21.24
N VAL A 193 6.67 1.91 22.17
CA VAL A 193 6.65 0.47 21.86
C VAL A 193 5.32 0.04 21.24
N GLU A 194 4.19 0.50 21.79
CA GLU A 194 2.89 0.23 21.17
C GLU A 194 2.74 0.87 19.79
N TRP A 195 3.25 2.10 19.61
CA TRP A 195 3.22 2.76 18.31
C TRP A 195 4.03 1.97 17.28
N TRP A 196 5.20 1.47 17.66
CA TRP A 196 6.05 0.62 16.80
C TRP A 196 5.35 -0.67 16.39
N ASN A 197 4.63 -1.33 17.31
CA ASN A 197 4.00 -2.61 17.02
C ASN A 197 2.62 -2.50 16.36
N TRP A 198 2.02 -1.31 16.26
CA TRP A 198 0.68 -1.15 15.67
C TRP A 198 0.63 -0.04 14.62
N ASP A 199 0.78 1.22 15.04
CA ASP A 199 0.65 2.38 14.15
C ASP A 199 1.68 2.40 13.01
N PHE A 200 2.87 1.83 13.24
CA PHE A 200 3.91 1.73 12.21
C PHE A 200 3.47 0.87 11.02
N GLU A 201 2.56 -0.07 11.21
CA GLU A 201 2.00 -0.89 10.15
C GLU A 201 0.64 -0.34 9.68
N ASP A 202 -0.30 -0.12 10.60
CA ASP A 202 -1.69 0.21 10.27
C ASP A 202 -1.94 1.69 9.92
N ALA A 203 -0.94 2.56 10.13
CA ALA A 203 -1.07 4.02 10.08
C ALA A 203 -2.12 4.62 11.02
N TYR A 204 -2.75 3.82 11.89
CA TYR A 204 -3.75 4.21 12.87
C TYR A 204 -3.40 3.65 14.24
N SER A 205 -3.95 4.28 15.28
CA SER A 205 -3.76 3.76 16.63
C SER A 205 -4.62 2.52 16.89
N PRO A 206 -4.26 1.68 17.88
CA PRO A 206 -5.12 0.57 18.30
C PRO A 206 -6.54 1.00 18.69
N LEU A 207 -6.75 2.27 19.04
CA LEU A 207 -8.07 2.80 19.39
C LEU A 207 -8.99 2.94 18.18
N GLU A 208 -8.41 3.12 16.99
CA GLU A 208 -9.13 3.34 15.73
C GLU A 208 -9.25 2.06 14.89
N SER A 209 -8.34 1.10 15.10
CA SER A 209 -8.33 -0.18 14.40
C SER A 209 -9.23 -1.23 15.03
N SER A 210 -9.83 -2.07 14.18
CA SER A 210 -10.47 -3.33 14.54
C SER A 210 -9.47 -4.29 15.17
N LEU A 211 -9.88 -4.98 16.24
CA LEU A 211 -9.11 -6.08 16.79
C LEU A 211 -9.11 -7.28 15.83
N VAL A 212 -10.30 -7.72 15.40
CA VAL A 212 -10.45 -8.91 14.55
C VAL A 212 -9.77 -8.71 13.19
N PHE A 213 -10.09 -7.63 12.50
CA PHE A 213 -9.62 -7.42 11.13
C PHE A 213 -8.17 -6.93 11.06
N GLY A 214 -7.68 -6.22 12.10
CA GLY A 214 -6.26 -5.88 12.23
C GLY A 214 -5.38 -7.13 12.33
N TYR A 215 -5.70 -8.05 13.26
CA TYR A 215 -4.98 -9.32 13.36
C TYR A 215 -5.24 -10.24 12.17
N ALA A 216 -6.45 -10.26 11.59
CA ALA A 216 -6.71 -11.09 10.43
C ALA A 216 -5.87 -10.68 9.22
N GLY A 217 -5.77 -9.38 8.91
CA GLY A 217 -4.91 -8.88 7.83
C GLY A 217 -3.43 -9.20 8.08
N SER A 218 -3.00 -9.06 9.34
CA SER A 218 -1.64 -9.39 9.76
C SER A 218 -1.33 -10.87 9.62
N ASN A 219 -2.14 -11.74 10.22
CA ASN A 219 -1.97 -13.18 10.15
C ASN A 219 -2.02 -13.69 8.71
N LEU A 220 -2.92 -13.18 7.87
CA LEU A 220 -3.01 -13.58 6.46
C LEU A 220 -1.78 -13.16 5.64
N THR A 221 -1.11 -12.06 6.00
CA THR A 221 0.12 -11.61 5.34
C THR A 221 1.35 -12.35 5.88
N TRP A 222 1.59 -12.29 7.20
CA TRP A 222 2.84 -12.79 7.78
C TRP A 222 2.80 -14.27 8.16
N ASN A 223 1.71 -14.77 8.74
CA ASN A 223 1.61 -16.22 8.96
C ASN A 223 1.23 -16.95 7.65
N GLY A 224 0.49 -16.26 6.78
CA GLY A 224 0.05 -16.77 5.50
C GLY A 224 1.15 -16.89 4.46
N PHE A 225 2.12 -15.95 4.40
CA PHE A 225 3.28 -16.05 3.51
C PHE A 225 4.58 -16.34 4.28
N SER A 226 5.02 -15.39 5.09
CA SER A 226 6.16 -15.47 6.01
C SER A 226 6.23 -14.19 6.84
N ASP A 227 6.89 -14.22 8.00
CA ASP A 227 7.22 -13.04 8.81
C ASP A 227 8.32 -12.15 8.17
N GLU A 228 8.95 -12.61 7.10
CA GLU A 228 9.98 -11.86 6.39
C GLU A 228 9.43 -10.77 5.46
N ASP A 229 9.93 -9.54 5.68
CA ASP A 229 9.69 -8.37 4.84
C ASP A 229 10.97 -7.85 4.20
N ASN A 230 10.89 -7.44 2.93
CA ASN A 230 12.02 -6.81 2.25
C ASN A 230 11.75 -5.35 1.87
N LEU A 231 12.62 -4.44 2.31
CA LEU A 231 12.63 -3.04 1.87
C LEU A 231 13.21 -2.95 0.46
N VAL A 232 12.46 -2.35 -0.46
CA VAL A 232 12.89 -2.06 -1.83
C VAL A 232 13.77 -0.81 -1.86
N TRP A 233 14.97 -0.92 -2.44
CA TRP A 233 15.88 0.22 -2.63
C TRP A 233 16.34 0.35 -4.08
N ASP A 234 15.69 -0.36 -5.00
CA ASP A 234 16.03 -0.34 -6.42
C ASP A 234 16.00 1.07 -7.01
N GLN A 235 17.09 1.48 -7.66
CA GLN A 235 17.22 2.82 -8.24
C GLN A 235 16.34 3.04 -9.49
N ARG A 236 15.58 2.03 -9.93
CA ARG A 236 14.50 2.16 -10.93
C ARG A 236 13.13 2.45 -10.29
N GLY A 237 13.03 2.28 -8.96
CA GLY A 237 11.83 2.41 -8.15
C GLY A 237 10.91 1.19 -8.15
N TYR A 238 10.09 1.05 -7.11
CA TYR A 238 9.25 -0.12 -6.86
C TYR A 238 8.17 -0.32 -7.94
N ASN A 239 7.66 0.78 -8.53
CA ASN A 239 6.76 0.68 -9.68
C ASN A 239 7.35 0.01 -10.93
N THR A 240 8.65 -0.32 -10.93
CA THR A 240 9.27 -1.18 -11.94
C THR A 240 8.52 -2.49 -12.12
N ILE A 241 8.01 -3.11 -11.05
CA ILE A 241 7.25 -4.37 -11.19
C ILE A 241 5.91 -4.14 -11.92
N ILE A 242 5.25 -3.00 -11.66
CA ILE A 242 3.95 -2.67 -12.27
C ILE A 242 4.15 -2.31 -13.75
N LYS A 243 5.18 -1.53 -14.06
CA LYS A 243 5.60 -1.23 -15.44
C LYS A 243 6.04 -2.51 -16.17
N GLY A 244 6.74 -3.40 -15.48
CA GLY A 244 7.13 -4.71 -15.96
C GLY A 244 5.92 -5.54 -16.39
N MET A 245 4.94 -5.69 -15.50
CA MET A 245 3.66 -6.36 -15.79
C MET A 245 2.94 -5.72 -16.98
N ALA A 246 2.86 -4.39 -17.02
CA ALA A 246 2.22 -3.66 -18.11
C ALA A 246 2.87 -3.97 -19.47
N SER A 247 4.21 -4.07 -19.52
CA SER A 247 4.94 -4.33 -20.76
C SER A 247 4.71 -5.71 -21.37
N GLN A 248 4.17 -6.66 -20.60
CA GLN A 248 3.83 -8.00 -21.09
C GLN A 248 2.59 -8.02 -22.00
N PHE A 249 1.74 -6.99 -21.93
CA PHE A 249 0.50 -6.93 -22.72
C PHE A 249 0.25 -5.58 -23.40
N LEU A 250 0.94 -4.52 -23.02
CA LEU A 250 0.95 -3.22 -23.69
C LEU A 250 2.24 -3.04 -24.47
N LYS A 251 2.14 -2.45 -25.67
CA LYS A 251 3.31 -2.04 -26.45
C LYS A 251 3.78 -0.64 -26.02
N ALA A 252 4.99 -0.26 -26.44
CA ALA A 252 5.38 1.15 -26.38
C ALA A 252 4.37 2.01 -27.14
N ASN A 253 3.90 3.11 -26.53
CA ASN A 253 2.88 4.01 -27.06
C ASN A 253 1.53 3.32 -27.38
N ASP A 254 1.17 2.27 -26.64
CA ASP A 254 -0.12 1.61 -26.78
C ASP A 254 -1.27 2.58 -26.48
N THR A 255 -2.17 2.77 -27.44
CA THR A 255 -3.28 3.72 -27.33
C THR A 255 -4.32 3.32 -26.29
N ARG A 256 -4.23 2.09 -25.77
CA ARG A 256 -5.03 1.61 -24.64
C ARG A 256 -4.61 2.22 -23.31
N LEU A 257 -3.39 2.73 -23.15
CA LEU A 257 -2.97 3.42 -21.92
C LEU A 257 -2.95 4.93 -22.14
N ARG A 258 -3.65 5.66 -21.27
CA ARG A 258 -3.71 7.12 -21.30
C ARG A 258 -3.27 7.68 -19.97
N LEU A 259 -2.07 8.22 -19.97
CA LEU A 259 -1.50 8.97 -18.86
C LEU A 259 -2.04 10.41 -18.90
N ASN A 260 -1.88 11.16 -17.82
CA ASN A 260 -2.35 12.55 -17.70
C ASN A 260 -3.85 12.70 -18.01
N THR A 261 -4.65 11.71 -17.65
CA THR A 261 -6.09 11.65 -17.92
C THR A 261 -6.86 11.69 -16.61
N GLN A 262 -7.30 12.89 -16.23
CA GLN A 262 -8.13 13.08 -15.06
C GLN A 262 -9.60 12.81 -15.39
N VAL A 263 -10.14 11.73 -14.83
CA VAL A 263 -11.58 11.43 -14.85
C VAL A 263 -12.29 12.39 -13.87
N THR A 264 -13.41 12.98 -14.30
CA THR A 264 -14.19 13.93 -13.48
C THR A 264 -15.64 13.52 -13.29
N ASN A 265 -16.23 12.81 -14.26
CA ASN A 265 -17.61 12.34 -14.18
C ASN A 265 -17.75 10.93 -14.75
N ILE A 266 -18.54 10.09 -14.07
CA ILE A 266 -18.88 8.74 -14.49
C ILE A 266 -20.39 8.58 -14.50
N THR A 267 -20.98 8.39 -15.69
CA THR A 267 -22.37 7.96 -15.83
C THR A 267 -22.44 6.45 -15.97
N TYR A 268 -23.33 5.78 -15.24
CA TYR A 268 -23.42 4.31 -15.28
C TYR A 268 -24.86 3.80 -15.19
N SER A 269 -25.07 2.57 -15.68
CA SER A 269 -26.34 1.84 -15.62
C SER A 269 -26.10 0.35 -15.86
N ASP A 270 -27.16 -0.45 -15.87
CA ASP A 270 -27.12 -1.87 -16.27
C ASP A 270 -26.79 -2.10 -17.75
N LYS A 271 -26.72 -1.03 -18.56
CA LYS A 271 -26.45 -1.10 -20.00
C LYS A 271 -25.01 -0.73 -20.37
N GLY A 272 -24.31 0.04 -19.54
CA GLY A 272 -22.96 0.50 -19.82
C GLY A 272 -22.53 1.67 -18.94
N VAL A 273 -21.33 2.17 -19.20
CA VAL A 273 -20.69 3.28 -18.48
C VAL A 273 -20.16 4.30 -19.48
N THR A 274 -20.28 5.59 -19.18
CA THR A 274 -19.57 6.67 -19.87
C THR A 274 -18.72 7.44 -18.89
N VAL A 275 -17.43 7.55 -19.19
CA VAL A 275 -16.41 8.23 -18.38
C VAL A 275 -16.03 9.52 -19.09
N TYR A 276 -16.06 10.63 -18.37
CA TYR A 276 -15.71 11.96 -18.86
C TYR A 276 -14.44 12.44 -18.18
N ASN A 277 -13.56 13.05 -18.97
CA ASN A 277 -12.28 13.57 -18.53
C ASN A 277 -12.32 15.10 -18.44
N SER A 278 -11.39 15.68 -17.67
CA SER A 278 -11.30 17.14 -17.48
C SER A 278 -10.98 17.91 -18.77
N ASP A 279 -10.35 17.26 -19.75
CA ASP A 279 -10.04 17.83 -21.08
C ASP A 279 -11.25 17.82 -22.05
N GLY A 280 -12.42 17.37 -21.59
CA GLY A 280 -13.64 17.25 -22.39
C GLY A 280 -13.74 15.99 -23.24
N THR A 281 -12.72 15.13 -23.24
CA THR A 281 -12.79 13.81 -23.89
C THR A 281 -13.63 12.83 -23.07
N CYS A 282 -14.13 11.77 -23.70
CA CYS A 282 -14.92 10.75 -23.01
C CYS A 282 -14.75 9.33 -23.59
N VAL A 283 -15.03 8.33 -22.76
CA VAL A 283 -14.99 6.90 -23.09
C VAL A 283 -16.33 6.25 -22.73
N GLN A 284 -16.96 5.57 -23.70
CA GLN A 284 -18.11 4.69 -23.50
C GLN A 284 -17.66 3.24 -23.44
N ALA A 285 -18.03 2.53 -22.39
CA ALA A 285 -17.66 1.13 -22.18
C ALA A 285 -18.85 0.25 -21.83
N LYS A 286 -18.75 -1.07 -22.09
CA LYS A 286 -19.74 -2.03 -21.57
C LYS A 286 -19.61 -2.15 -20.07
N TYR A 287 -18.39 -2.20 -19.53
CA TYR A 287 -18.10 -2.20 -18.09
C TYR A 287 -17.02 -1.16 -17.80
N ALA A 288 -17.03 -0.60 -16.60
CA ALA A 288 -15.88 0.15 -16.08
C ALA A 288 -15.40 -0.49 -14.77
N LEU A 289 -14.09 -0.52 -14.55
CA LEU A 289 -13.46 -0.89 -13.28
C LEU A 289 -12.82 0.35 -12.67
N CYS A 290 -13.42 0.86 -11.61
CA CYS A 290 -12.90 1.93 -10.79
C CYS A 290 -11.81 1.38 -9.86
N THR A 291 -10.59 1.89 -9.99
CA THR A 291 -9.45 1.54 -9.11
C THR A 291 -8.87 2.74 -8.38
N PHE A 292 -9.71 3.76 -8.17
CA PHE A 292 -9.37 4.91 -7.35
C PHE A 292 -9.10 4.47 -5.91
N SER A 293 -8.26 5.22 -5.20
CA SER A 293 -8.07 5.02 -3.76
C SER A 293 -9.39 5.26 -3.02
N LEU A 294 -9.49 4.73 -1.80
CA LEU A 294 -10.61 5.03 -0.93
C LEU A 294 -10.75 6.55 -0.71
N GLY A 295 -9.63 7.24 -0.46
CA GLY A 295 -9.62 8.69 -0.31
C GLY A 295 -10.20 9.44 -1.50
N VAL A 296 -9.95 9.02 -2.74
CA VAL A 296 -10.60 9.63 -3.93
C VAL A 296 -12.10 9.37 -3.97
N LEU A 297 -12.58 8.25 -3.43
CA LEU A 297 -14.01 7.95 -3.34
C LEU A 297 -14.70 8.75 -2.21
N GLN A 298 -13.96 9.11 -1.16
CA GLN A 298 -14.41 9.91 -0.01
C GLN A 298 -14.30 11.42 -0.22
N ASN A 299 -13.61 11.85 -1.30
CA ASN A 299 -13.50 13.25 -1.68
C ASN A 299 -14.29 13.47 -2.98
N ASP A 300 -14.95 14.62 -3.13
CA ASP A 300 -15.78 14.97 -4.31
C ASP A 300 -14.97 15.14 -5.63
N ALA A 301 -13.87 14.41 -5.80
CA ALA A 301 -12.98 14.42 -6.94
C ALA A 301 -13.63 13.88 -8.22
N VAL A 302 -14.62 12.98 -8.10
CA VAL A 302 -15.33 12.38 -9.23
C VAL A 302 -16.83 12.32 -8.95
N THR A 303 -17.63 12.88 -9.86
CA THR A 303 -19.09 12.78 -9.78
C THR A 303 -19.60 11.49 -10.40
N PHE A 304 -20.47 10.79 -9.69
CA PHE A 304 -21.16 9.60 -10.17
C PHE A 304 -22.60 9.95 -10.57
N THR A 305 -23.09 9.45 -11.70
CA THR A 305 -24.48 9.72 -12.15
C THR A 305 -25.15 8.45 -12.68
N PRO A 306 -26.23 7.95 -12.05
CA PRO A 306 -26.82 8.46 -10.80
C PRO A 306 -25.84 8.41 -9.63
N ASP A 307 -26.16 9.07 -8.51
CA ASP A 307 -25.37 8.95 -7.30
C ASP A 307 -25.21 7.46 -6.92
N LEU A 308 -24.07 7.13 -6.31
CA LEU A 308 -23.86 5.78 -5.77
C LEU A 308 -24.99 5.45 -4.77
N PRO A 309 -25.51 4.22 -4.72
CA PRO A 309 -26.55 3.86 -3.75
C PRO A 309 -26.09 4.14 -2.31
N TYR A 310 -27.04 4.42 -1.42
CA TYR A 310 -26.72 4.79 -0.04
C TYR A 310 -25.89 3.73 0.70
N TRP A 311 -26.13 2.44 0.45
CA TRP A 311 -25.32 1.34 1.01
C TRP A 311 -23.85 1.41 0.54
N LYS A 312 -23.59 1.87 -0.69
CA LYS A 312 -22.24 2.02 -1.24
C LYS A 312 -21.56 3.25 -0.64
N GLN A 313 -22.27 4.38 -0.57
CA GLN A 313 -21.76 5.60 0.05
C GLN A 313 -21.40 5.34 1.51
N THR A 314 -22.28 4.67 2.26
CA THR A 314 -22.03 4.33 3.67
C THR A 314 -20.78 3.45 3.82
N ALA A 315 -20.62 2.43 2.99
CA ALA A 315 -19.43 1.58 3.04
C ALA A 315 -18.13 2.32 2.68
N ILE A 316 -18.18 3.27 1.73
CA ILE A 316 -17.05 4.15 1.39
C ILE A 316 -16.70 5.05 2.58
N GLU A 317 -17.66 5.75 3.18
CA GLU A 317 -17.42 6.70 4.27
C GLU A 317 -17.05 6.03 5.59
N LYS A 318 -17.52 4.80 5.84
CA LYS A 318 -17.21 4.07 7.07
C LYS A 318 -15.82 3.44 7.08
N PHE A 319 -15.25 3.11 5.93
CA PHE A 319 -13.89 2.57 5.88
C PHE A 319 -12.87 3.70 6.02
N THR A 320 -11.70 3.43 6.60
CA THR A 320 -10.75 4.52 6.92
C THR A 320 -9.59 4.59 5.94
N MET A 321 -9.26 5.80 5.47
CA MET A 321 -8.11 6.07 4.62
C MET A 321 -7.00 6.74 5.44
N GLY A 322 -6.00 5.95 5.82
CA GLY A 322 -4.87 6.40 6.61
C GLY A 322 -3.86 7.18 5.80
N THR A 323 -3.05 7.98 6.49
CA THR A 323 -1.91 8.68 5.91
C THR A 323 -0.64 8.25 6.63
N TYR A 324 0.37 7.87 5.85
CA TYR A 324 1.67 7.38 6.28
C TYR A 324 2.74 8.18 5.56
N THR A 325 3.51 8.99 6.29
CA THR A 325 4.40 10.01 5.72
C THR A 325 5.84 9.72 6.13
N LYS A 326 6.68 9.42 5.13
CA LYS A 326 8.12 9.26 5.29
C LYS A 326 8.82 10.58 4.98
N ILE A 327 9.58 11.08 5.95
CA ILE A 327 10.31 12.33 5.86
C ILE A 327 11.80 12.03 5.70
N PHE A 328 12.34 12.34 4.53
CA PHE A 328 13.70 12.00 4.13
C PHE A 328 14.66 13.16 4.41
N LEU A 329 15.82 12.83 4.96
CA LEU A 329 16.93 13.73 5.21
C LEU A 329 18.21 13.11 4.66
N GLN A 330 19.00 13.90 3.95
CA GLN A 330 20.37 13.53 3.62
C GLN A 330 21.34 14.42 4.38
N PHE A 331 22.43 13.85 4.90
CA PHE A 331 23.49 14.58 5.59
C PHE A 331 24.83 14.44 4.85
N ASN A 332 25.84 15.20 5.27
CA ASN A 332 27.20 15.06 4.78
C ASN A 332 27.95 13.86 5.41
N GLU A 333 27.45 13.36 6.55
CA GLU A 333 28.01 12.21 7.26
C GLU A 333 26.93 11.38 7.96
N THR A 334 27.26 10.12 8.23
CA THR A 334 26.45 9.22 9.07
C THR A 334 26.86 9.43 10.53
N PHE A 335 26.16 10.29 11.27
CA PHE A 335 26.45 10.58 12.69
C PHE A 335 25.83 9.56 13.67
N TRP A 336 24.89 8.75 13.19
CA TRP A 336 24.21 7.67 13.92
C TRP A 336 24.95 6.33 13.82
N PRO A 337 24.65 5.33 14.66
CA PRO A 337 25.23 3.99 14.56
C PRO A 337 25.04 3.36 13.17
N SER A 338 26.13 3.07 12.46
CA SER A 338 26.11 2.59 11.06
C SER A 338 25.56 1.18 10.87
N ASN A 339 25.52 0.38 11.94
CA ASN A 339 25.05 -1.01 11.91
C ASN A 339 23.62 -1.15 12.46
N THR A 340 22.99 -0.06 12.89
CA THR A 340 21.60 -0.05 13.38
C THR A 340 20.66 0.29 12.23
N GLN A 341 19.58 -0.48 12.09
CA GLN A 341 18.60 -0.26 11.03
C GLN A 341 17.54 0.76 11.47
N TYR A 342 17.00 0.58 12.68
CA TYR A 342 15.88 1.35 13.20
C TYR A 342 16.23 2.10 14.50
N PHE A 343 15.66 3.29 14.68
CA PHE A 343 15.76 4.05 15.92
C PHE A 343 14.36 4.47 16.38
N LEU A 344 13.87 3.91 17.48
CA LEU A 344 12.58 4.23 18.07
C LEU A 344 12.75 5.32 19.14
N TYR A 345 12.02 6.41 19.01
CA TYR A 345 12.04 7.59 19.86
C TYR A 345 10.73 7.75 20.63
N ALA A 346 10.84 7.84 21.96
CA ALA A 346 9.75 8.22 22.85
C ALA A 346 9.81 9.71 23.15
N ASP A 347 8.94 10.51 22.51
CA ASP A 347 8.79 11.91 22.90
C ASP A 347 8.21 12.01 24.32
N PRO A 348 8.72 12.89 25.19
CA PRO A 348 8.29 12.99 26.59
C PRO A 348 6.84 13.45 26.79
N LYS A 349 6.14 13.89 25.74
CA LYS A 349 4.81 14.50 25.84
C LYS A 349 3.79 13.93 24.85
N LEU A 350 4.22 13.57 23.64
CA LEU A 350 3.31 13.25 22.54
C LEU A 350 3.64 11.89 21.92
N ARG A 351 2.75 10.91 22.10
CA ARG A 351 2.83 9.62 21.40
C ARG A 351 2.78 9.86 19.89
N GLY A 352 3.69 9.25 19.13
CA GLY A 352 3.73 9.38 17.67
C GLY A 352 4.42 10.65 17.15
N TRP A 353 5.09 11.42 18.01
CA TRP A 353 5.90 12.57 17.60
C TRP A 353 7.27 12.13 17.09
N TYR A 354 7.41 12.02 15.76
CA TYR A 354 8.62 11.55 15.06
C TYR A 354 9.22 10.26 15.66
N PRO A 355 8.41 9.19 15.79
CA PRO A 355 8.73 8.04 16.64
C PRO A 355 9.74 7.10 15.99
N ILE A 356 9.68 6.84 14.69
CA ILE A 356 10.51 5.81 14.08
C ILE A 356 11.39 6.36 12.97
N TRP A 357 12.68 6.08 13.09
CA TRP A 357 13.71 6.47 12.15
C TRP A 357 14.36 5.25 11.54
N GLN A 358 14.63 5.27 10.24
CA GLN A 358 15.32 4.19 9.55
C GLN A 358 16.46 4.72 8.69
N SER A 359 17.61 4.06 8.83
CA SER A 359 18.83 4.39 8.09
C SER A 359 18.86 3.66 6.75
N LEU A 360 18.92 4.41 5.65
CA LEU A 360 19.24 3.84 4.33
C LEU A 360 20.75 3.69 4.10
N SER A 361 21.58 4.22 5.00
CA SER A 361 23.04 4.11 4.92
C SER A 361 23.59 2.79 5.45
N THR A 362 22.74 2.00 6.11
CA THR A 362 23.10 0.71 6.71
C THR A 362 23.50 -0.31 5.61
N PRO A 363 24.49 -1.18 5.85
CA PRO A 363 24.91 -2.20 4.88
C PRO A 363 23.73 -3.01 4.35
N GLY A 364 23.68 -3.18 3.02
CA GLY A 364 22.59 -3.88 2.34
C GLY A 364 21.50 -2.97 1.77
N PHE A 365 21.44 -1.68 2.13
CA PHE A 365 20.47 -0.73 1.56
C PHE A 365 21.14 0.20 0.53
N LEU A 366 21.39 1.46 0.89
CA LEU A 366 22.15 2.45 0.11
C LEU A 366 23.40 2.91 0.91
N PRO A 367 24.43 2.05 1.07
CA PRO A 367 25.61 2.38 1.85
C PRO A 367 26.28 3.68 1.36
N GLY A 368 26.68 4.53 2.31
CA GLY A 368 27.30 5.83 2.01
C GLY A 368 26.33 6.94 1.59
N SER A 369 25.02 6.66 1.51
CA SER A 369 24.03 7.68 1.14
C SER A 369 23.89 8.81 2.15
N ASN A 370 24.21 8.55 3.43
CA ASN A 370 23.92 9.42 4.57
C ASN A 370 22.44 9.83 4.62
N ILE A 371 21.55 8.95 4.13
CA ILE A 371 20.10 9.15 4.16
C ILE A 371 19.52 8.47 5.40
N LEU A 372 18.73 9.24 6.14
CA LEU A 372 17.88 8.82 7.24
C LEU A 372 16.46 9.29 6.93
N PHE A 373 15.45 8.49 7.25
CA PHE A 373 14.07 8.98 7.20
C PHE A 373 13.33 8.67 8.48
N VAL A 374 12.38 9.54 8.81
CA VAL A 374 11.45 9.36 9.93
C VAL A 374 10.05 9.17 9.40
N THR A 375 9.29 8.26 10.00
CA THR A 375 7.89 8.04 9.67
C THR A 375 7.00 8.68 10.72
N VAL A 376 5.97 9.39 10.26
CA VAL A 376 4.80 9.78 11.05
C VAL A 376 3.52 9.29 10.38
N THR A 377 2.45 9.14 11.15
CA THR A 377 1.16 8.61 10.67
C THR A 377 -0.02 9.47 11.10
N ASN A 378 -1.13 9.36 10.37
CA ASN A 378 -2.44 9.95 10.62
C ASN A 378 -2.37 11.40 11.12
N GLN A 379 -2.71 11.66 12.40
CA GLN A 379 -2.70 13.01 12.98
C GLN A 379 -1.37 13.75 12.75
N PHE A 380 -0.23 13.07 12.90
CA PHE A 380 1.08 13.71 12.71
C PHE A 380 1.47 13.82 11.24
N SER A 381 0.95 12.95 10.36
CA SER A 381 1.00 13.18 8.92
C SER A 381 0.26 14.46 8.53
N TYR A 382 -0.98 14.65 9.00
CA TYR A 382 -1.74 15.88 8.69
C TYR A 382 -1.05 17.13 9.23
N HIS A 383 -0.47 17.05 10.43
CA HIS A 383 0.33 18.13 11.03
C HIS A 383 1.48 18.53 10.10
N VAL A 384 2.38 17.60 9.74
CA VAL A 384 3.55 17.94 8.91
C VAL A 384 3.17 18.31 7.47
N GLU A 385 2.11 17.72 6.91
CA GLU A 385 1.66 18.04 5.55
C GLU A 385 1.05 19.45 5.45
N SER A 386 0.58 20.01 6.58
CA SER A 386 0.08 21.39 6.68
C SER A 386 1.17 22.45 6.88
N GLN A 387 2.39 22.03 7.20
CA GLN A 387 3.54 22.89 7.48
C GLN A 387 4.42 23.13 6.25
N SER A 388 5.27 24.16 6.33
CA SER A 388 6.37 24.32 5.37
C SER A 388 7.46 23.27 5.60
N ASP A 389 8.28 22.99 4.58
CA ASP A 389 9.41 22.08 4.71
C ASP A 389 10.40 22.55 5.80
N GLU A 390 10.60 23.86 5.96
CA GLU A 390 11.47 24.44 6.99
C GLU A 390 10.96 24.23 8.41
N GLU A 391 9.64 24.34 8.63
CA GLU A 391 9.02 24.10 9.93
C GLU A 391 9.17 22.63 10.34
N THR A 392 8.76 21.71 9.46
CA THR A 392 8.91 20.27 9.68
C THR A 392 10.37 19.89 9.88
N LYS A 393 11.29 20.43 9.07
CA LYS A 393 12.73 20.20 9.22
C LYS A 393 13.24 20.66 10.59
N ALA A 394 12.79 21.82 11.07
CA ALA A 394 13.20 22.30 12.39
C ALA A 394 12.74 21.38 13.52
N GLU A 395 11.51 20.85 13.44
CA GLU A 395 10.97 19.90 14.42
C GLU A 395 11.73 18.56 14.41
N VAL A 396 11.95 17.99 13.22
CA VAL A 396 12.71 16.76 12.99
C VAL A 396 14.16 16.90 13.50
N MET A 397 14.84 18.01 13.19
CA MET A 397 16.20 18.27 13.66
C MET A 397 16.26 18.47 15.19
N ALA A 398 15.22 19.02 15.80
CA ALA A 398 15.15 19.14 17.26
C ALA A 398 15.05 17.76 17.94
N VAL A 399 14.35 16.80 17.33
CA VAL A 399 14.28 15.41 17.83
C VAL A 399 15.65 14.72 17.67
N LEU A 400 16.29 14.82 16.51
CA LEU A 400 17.63 14.24 16.30
C LEU A 400 18.65 14.71 17.34
N ARG A 401 18.67 16.01 17.66
CA ARG A 401 19.57 16.59 18.68
C ARG A 401 19.31 16.06 20.09
N LYS A 402 18.06 15.66 20.40
CA LYS A 402 17.73 14.98 21.67
C LYS A 402 18.13 13.51 21.67
N MET A 403 17.95 12.82 20.55
CA MET A 403 18.32 11.40 20.41
C MET A 403 19.84 11.20 20.49
N PHE A 404 20.62 12.15 19.96
CA PHE A 404 22.08 12.08 19.94
C PHE A 404 22.71 13.31 20.60
N PRO A 405 22.55 13.50 21.92
CA PRO A 405 22.95 14.73 22.61
C PRO A 405 24.47 14.97 22.61
N ASP A 406 25.26 13.91 22.46
CA ASP A 406 26.72 13.95 22.41
C ASP A 406 27.27 14.18 20.99
N LYS A 407 26.40 14.45 20.00
CA LYS A 407 26.78 14.68 18.61
C LYS A 407 26.47 16.12 18.20
N ASP A 408 27.40 16.74 17.47
CA ASP A 408 27.11 17.96 16.73
C ASP A 408 26.48 17.58 15.39
N ILE A 409 25.15 17.67 15.32
CA ILE A 409 24.39 17.19 14.16
C ILE A 409 24.36 18.27 13.08
N PRO A 410 24.93 18.01 11.88
CA PRO A 410 24.94 18.98 10.79
C PRO A 410 23.53 19.20 10.25
N GLU A 411 23.31 20.36 9.61
CA GLU A 411 22.09 20.58 8.85
C GLU A 411 22.03 19.63 7.63
N PRO A 412 20.84 19.13 7.26
CA PRO A 412 20.71 18.22 6.13
C PRO A 412 21.00 18.94 4.81
N THR A 413 21.69 18.24 3.90
CA THR A 413 22.00 18.67 2.54
C THR A 413 20.81 18.53 1.59
N ALA A 414 19.86 17.64 1.92
CA ALA A 414 18.58 17.50 1.24
C ALA A 414 17.48 17.12 2.25
N PHE A 415 16.26 17.59 2.01
CA PHE A 415 15.10 17.35 2.88
C PHE A 415 13.83 17.29 2.02
N MET A 416 12.98 16.28 2.20
CA MET A 416 11.67 16.22 1.54
C MET A 416 10.71 15.20 2.15
N TYR A 417 9.42 15.33 1.84
CA TYR A 417 8.39 14.33 2.14
C TYR A 417 7.15 14.52 1.24
N PRO A 418 6.37 13.45 0.97
CA PRO A 418 5.13 13.54 0.21
C PRO A 418 4.00 14.14 1.06
N ARG A 419 2.99 14.72 0.41
CA ARG A 419 1.77 15.25 1.04
C ARG A 419 0.54 14.42 0.69
N TRP A 420 0.59 13.13 1.05
CA TRP A 420 -0.36 12.10 0.61
C TRP A 420 -1.82 12.47 0.85
N SER A 421 -2.14 13.11 1.99
CA SER A 421 -3.51 13.48 2.35
C SER A 421 -4.12 14.54 1.42
N THR A 422 -3.27 15.29 0.71
CA THR A 422 -3.69 16.36 -0.22
C THR A 422 -3.40 16.04 -1.68
N GLU A 423 -2.78 14.89 -1.98
CA GLU A 423 -2.58 14.43 -3.36
C GLU A 423 -3.95 14.11 -4.00
N PRO A 424 -4.40 14.84 -5.04
CA PRO A 424 -5.79 14.78 -5.52
C PRO A 424 -6.18 13.45 -6.18
N TRP A 425 -5.20 12.57 -6.41
CA TRP A 425 -5.35 11.24 -6.99
C TRP A 425 -5.21 10.12 -5.96
N SER A 426 -5.02 10.45 -4.68
CA SER A 426 -4.86 9.47 -3.59
C SER A 426 -5.62 9.85 -2.32
N TYR A 427 -5.50 11.09 -1.82
CA TYR A 427 -6.04 11.56 -0.54
C TYR A 427 -5.71 10.61 0.64
N GLY A 428 -4.45 10.20 0.73
CA GLY A 428 -3.94 9.30 1.77
C GLY A 428 -2.99 8.25 1.22
N SER A 429 -2.51 7.40 2.12
CA SER A 429 -1.55 6.33 1.83
C SER A 429 -2.24 4.99 1.65
N TYR A 430 -2.98 4.47 2.64
CA TYR A 430 -3.62 3.16 2.53
C TYR A 430 -4.76 2.99 3.52
N SER A 431 -5.64 2.02 3.26
CA SER A 431 -6.82 1.84 4.10
C SER A 431 -6.51 1.06 5.37
N ASN A 432 -7.32 1.31 6.40
CA ASN A 432 -7.34 0.57 7.66
C ASN A 432 -8.78 0.15 7.97
N TRP A 433 -8.94 -0.94 8.71
CA TRP A 433 -10.23 -1.48 9.06
C TRP A 433 -10.70 -0.99 10.44
N PRO A 434 -11.76 -0.17 10.53
CA PRO A 434 -12.27 0.30 11.81
C PRO A 434 -13.20 -0.72 12.47
N ALA A 435 -13.17 -0.80 13.80
CA ALA A 435 -13.96 -1.77 14.59
C ALA A 435 -15.49 -1.69 14.37
N SER A 436 -16.00 -0.57 13.84
CA SER A 436 -17.42 -0.36 13.56
C SER A 436 -17.90 -0.97 12.23
N THR A 437 -17.02 -1.60 11.46
CA THR A 437 -17.32 -2.12 10.12
C THR A 437 -17.18 -3.65 10.13
N GLY A 438 -18.27 -4.36 9.86
CA GLY A 438 -18.26 -5.82 9.68
C GLY A 438 -17.93 -6.23 8.25
N LEU A 439 -17.78 -7.55 8.01
CA LEU A 439 -17.46 -8.07 6.68
C LEU A 439 -18.57 -7.79 5.66
N GLU A 440 -19.85 -7.92 6.03
CA GLU A 440 -20.99 -7.57 5.14
C GLU A 440 -20.88 -6.13 4.60
N GLU A 441 -20.49 -5.19 5.47
CA GLU A 441 -20.36 -3.78 5.08
C GLU A 441 -19.09 -3.52 4.26
N HIS A 442 -17.99 -4.23 4.54
CA HIS A 442 -16.85 -4.22 3.64
C HIS A 442 -17.18 -4.86 2.26
N GLN A 443 -18.05 -5.87 2.19
CA GLN A 443 -18.54 -6.37 0.90
C GLN A 443 -19.32 -5.31 0.14
N ASN A 444 -20.08 -4.46 0.84
CA ASN A 444 -20.69 -3.29 0.24
C ASN A 444 -19.66 -2.32 -0.34
N LEU A 445 -18.45 -2.20 0.20
CA LEU A 445 -17.36 -1.43 -0.42
C LEU A 445 -16.83 -2.10 -1.70
N ARG A 446 -16.76 -3.44 -1.73
CA ARG A 446 -16.27 -4.25 -2.86
C ARG A 446 -17.28 -4.44 -4.02
N ALA A 447 -18.59 -4.37 -3.74
CA ALA A 447 -19.65 -4.67 -4.69
C ALA A 447 -19.72 -3.69 -5.90
N ASN A 448 -20.23 -4.13 -7.05
CA ASN A 448 -20.44 -3.26 -8.21
C ASN A 448 -21.81 -2.56 -8.17
N THR A 449 -21.93 -1.42 -8.86
CA THR A 449 -23.21 -0.70 -9.06
C THR A 449 -23.57 -0.76 -10.55
N GLY A 450 -24.52 -1.63 -10.89
CA GLY A 450 -24.80 -1.96 -12.30
C GLY A 450 -23.53 -2.45 -13.00
N ARG A 451 -23.04 -1.72 -14.01
CA ARG A 451 -21.81 -2.07 -14.75
C ARG A 451 -20.56 -1.30 -14.33
N LEU A 452 -20.62 -0.55 -13.22
CA LEU A 452 -19.47 0.08 -12.59
C LEU A 452 -18.92 -0.82 -11.47
N TRP A 453 -17.74 -1.37 -11.69
CA TRP A 453 -17.02 -2.26 -10.78
C TRP A 453 -15.99 -1.50 -9.96
N PHE A 454 -15.58 -2.06 -8.83
CA PHE A 454 -14.59 -1.48 -7.92
C PHE A 454 -13.51 -2.51 -7.59
N ALA A 455 -12.26 -2.08 -7.54
CA ALA A 455 -11.14 -2.87 -7.04
C ALA A 455 -10.04 -1.96 -6.50
N GLY A 456 -9.33 -2.41 -5.47
CA GLY A 456 -8.22 -1.70 -4.86
C GLY A 456 -7.78 -2.45 -3.60
N GLU A 457 -6.74 -1.98 -2.90
CA GLU A 457 -6.42 -2.59 -1.60
C GLU A 457 -7.58 -2.43 -0.60
N HIS A 458 -8.29 -1.30 -0.62
CA HIS A 458 -9.48 -1.05 0.22
C HIS A 458 -10.68 -1.95 -0.09
N THR A 459 -10.66 -2.71 -1.19
CA THR A 459 -11.69 -3.73 -1.46
C THR A 459 -11.22 -5.13 -1.09
N SER A 460 -9.99 -5.30 -0.59
CA SER A 460 -9.43 -6.59 -0.23
C SER A 460 -9.68 -6.87 1.25
N PRO A 461 -10.54 -7.84 1.60
CA PRO A 461 -10.81 -8.08 3.01
C PRO A 461 -9.65 -8.79 3.72
N SER A 462 -8.85 -9.54 2.96
CA SER A 462 -7.71 -10.31 3.46
C SER A 462 -6.42 -9.49 3.55
N TYR A 463 -6.28 -8.44 2.73
CA TYR A 463 -5.00 -7.75 2.52
C TYR A 463 -5.21 -6.24 2.26
N PHE A 464 -6.19 -5.62 2.91
CA PHE A 464 -6.32 -4.15 2.91
C PHE A 464 -5.01 -3.52 3.40
N GLY A 465 -4.68 -2.33 2.94
CA GLY A 465 -3.39 -1.71 3.24
C GLY A 465 -2.29 -2.07 2.24
N PHE A 466 -2.29 -3.31 1.73
CA PHE A 466 -1.13 -3.89 1.05
C PHE A 466 -1.14 -3.84 -0.49
N LEU A 467 0.06 -3.87 -1.08
CA LEU A 467 0.23 -3.96 -2.53
C LEU A 467 -0.29 -5.29 -3.10
N HIS A 468 -0.12 -6.41 -2.38
CA HIS A 468 -0.71 -7.70 -2.76
C HIS A 468 -2.23 -7.72 -2.68
N GLY A 469 -2.85 -6.97 -1.76
CA GLY A 469 -4.31 -6.80 -1.75
C GLY A 469 -4.83 -6.15 -3.02
N ALA A 470 -4.19 -5.06 -3.44
CA ALA A 470 -4.50 -4.43 -4.73
C ALA A 470 -4.27 -5.38 -5.92
N TYR A 471 -3.21 -6.21 -5.88
CA TYR A 471 -2.97 -7.24 -6.90
C TYR A 471 -4.12 -8.26 -6.97
N PHE A 472 -4.52 -8.83 -5.83
CA PHE A 472 -5.56 -9.86 -5.79
C PHE A 472 -6.92 -9.31 -6.19
N GLU A 473 -7.29 -8.11 -5.75
CA GLU A 473 -8.55 -7.48 -6.14
C GLU A 473 -8.60 -7.09 -7.63
N GLY A 474 -7.47 -6.64 -8.19
CA GLY A 474 -7.36 -6.42 -9.64
C GLY A 474 -7.49 -7.72 -10.45
N LEU A 475 -6.85 -8.79 -10.00
CA LEU A 475 -6.95 -10.12 -10.60
C LEU A 475 -8.39 -10.63 -10.57
N ASP A 476 -9.03 -10.53 -9.41
CA ASP A 476 -10.36 -11.06 -9.19
C ASP A 476 -11.42 -10.28 -9.98
N ALA A 477 -11.43 -8.94 -9.90
CA ALA A 477 -12.33 -8.11 -10.69
C ALA A 477 -12.14 -8.33 -12.20
N GLY A 478 -10.89 -8.44 -12.67
CA GLY A 478 -10.57 -8.78 -14.06
C GLY A 478 -11.13 -10.13 -14.49
N ARG A 479 -11.03 -11.17 -13.64
CA ARG A 479 -11.59 -12.51 -13.91
C ARG A 479 -13.12 -12.48 -13.97
N GLN A 480 -13.76 -11.77 -13.06
CA GLN A 480 -15.23 -11.66 -13.00
C GLN A 480 -15.78 -10.92 -14.23
N ILE A 481 -15.22 -9.76 -14.58
CA ILE A 481 -15.62 -9.01 -15.78
C ILE A 481 -15.40 -9.86 -17.05
N ALA A 482 -14.26 -10.57 -17.16
CA ALA A 482 -14.01 -11.46 -18.27
C ALA A 482 -15.04 -12.60 -18.37
N ALA A 483 -15.39 -13.21 -17.23
CA ALA A 483 -16.39 -14.28 -17.17
C ALA A 483 -17.78 -13.79 -17.63
N LEU A 484 -18.19 -12.59 -17.19
CA LEU A 484 -19.44 -11.96 -17.62
C LEU A 484 -19.47 -11.68 -19.12
N LEU A 485 -18.37 -11.17 -19.68
CA LEU A 485 -18.25 -10.92 -21.12
C LEU A 485 -18.29 -12.22 -21.95
N GLN A 486 -17.90 -13.34 -21.35
CA GLN A 486 -17.87 -14.67 -21.97
C GLN A 486 -19.11 -15.52 -21.64
N GLY A 487 -20.07 -15.01 -20.86
CA GLY A 487 -21.29 -15.74 -20.49
C GLY A 487 -21.02 -16.96 -19.59
N ARG A 488 -19.98 -16.91 -18.74
CA ARG A 488 -19.61 -18.00 -17.82
C ARG A 488 -19.45 -17.49 -16.37
N CYS A 489 -19.20 -18.43 -15.47
CA CYS A 489 -18.89 -18.14 -14.06
C CYS A 489 -17.39 -18.23 -13.78
N VAL A 490 -16.96 -17.65 -12.66
CA VAL A 490 -15.62 -17.86 -12.08
C VAL A 490 -15.69 -19.06 -11.14
N TYR A 491 -14.61 -19.84 -11.12
CA TYR A 491 -14.47 -20.99 -10.24
C TYR A 491 -13.17 -20.84 -9.44
N TYR A 492 -13.28 -20.90 -8.11
CA TYR A 492 -12.16 -20.77 -7.19
C TYR A 492 -11.70 -22.16 -6.79
N ASN A 493 -10.62 -22.64 -7.41
CA ASN A 493 -10.12 -24.00 -7.18
C ASN A 493 -9.76 -24.27 -5.71
N SER A 494 -9.29 -23.26 -4.97
CA SER A 494 -8.88 -23.39 -3.57
C SER A 494 -10.05 -23.69 -2.63
N THR A 495 -11.23 -23.12 -2.88
CA THR A 495 -12.43 -23.29 -2.02
C THR A 495 -13.53 -24.12 -2.68
N MET A 496 -13.34 -24.55 -3.94
CA MET A 496 -14.36 -25.21 -4.76
C MET A 496 -15.64 -24.39 -4.96
N GLU A 497 -15.54 -23.07 -4.82
CA GLU A 497 -16.69 -22.16 -4.92
C GLU A 497 -16.88 -21.64 -6.35
N ARG A 498 -18.15 -21.38 -6.70
CA ARG A 498 -18.55 -20.89 -8.01
C ARG A 498 -19.25 -19.54 -7.87
N LEU A 499 -18.69 -18.51 -8.49
CA LEU A 499 -19.27 -17.17 -8.52
C LEU A 499 -19.78 -16.83 -9.92
N CYS A 500 -21.08 -16.55 -10.02
CA CYS A 500 -21.76 -16.16 -11.24
C CYS A 500 -22.39 -14.77 -11.06
N GLY A 501 -22.24 -13.90 -12.05
CA GLY A 501 -22.92 -12.60 -12.02
C GLY A 501 -22.10 -11.49 -11.35
N PRO A 502 -22.77 -10.41 -10.90
CA PRO A 502 -22.15 -9.31 -10.17
C PRO A 502 -21.70 -9.72 -8.76
N ARG A 503 -20.84 -8.90 -8.14
CA ARG A 503 -20.50 -9.02 -6.71
C ARG A 503 -21.72 -8.65 -5.87
N THR A 504 -22.01 -9.46 -4.88
CA THR A 504 -23.15 -9.27 -3.97
C THR A 504 -22.95 -8.05 -3.07
N HIS A 505 -24.04 -7.34 -2.81
CA HIS A 505 -24.14 -6.34 -1.74
C HIS A 505 -25.25 -6.75 -0.76
N TYR A 506 -25.19 -6.20 0.45
CA TYR A 506 -26.09 -6.47 1.56
C TYR A 506 -26.90 -5.19 1.86
N GLU A 507 -28.22 -5.25 1.66
CA GLU A 507 -29.13 -4.13 1.98
C GLU A 507 -29.43 -4.04 3.48
N THR A 508 -29.41 -5.18 4.18
CA THR A 508 -29.60 -5.25 5.64
C THR A 508 -28.33 -5.81 6.24
N LEU A 509 -27.72 -5.03 7.12
CA LEU A 509 -26.51 -5.41 7.86
C LEU A 509 -26.91 -5.98 9.21
N HIS A 510 -26.33 -7.13 9.59
CA HIS A 510 -26.66 -7.83 10.83
C HIS A 510 -25.71 -7.47 11.99
N GLY A 511 -24.75 -6.58 11.74
CA GLY A 511 -23.73 -6.15 12.69
C GLY A 511 -22.58 -7.16 12.74
N ILE A 512 -22.85 -8.37 13.22
CA ILE A 512 -21.88 -9.47 13.22
C ILE A 512 -22.09 -10.30 11.97
N THR A 513 -21.00 -10.60 11.25
CA THR A 513 -21.05 -11.44 10.06
C THR A 513 -20.88 -12.92 10.44
N PRO A 514 -21.82 -13.82 10.09
CA PRO A 514 -21.68 -15.25 10.33
C PRO A 514 -20.41 -15.85 9.72
N LEU A 515 -19.79 -16.82 10.40
CA LEU A 515 -18.57 -17.49 9.94
C LEU A 515 -18.69 -18.07 8.51
N ALA A 516 -19.90 -18.51 8.12
CA ALA A 516 -20.17 -19.03 6.78
C ALA A 516 -20.00 -18.00 5.64
N ASP A 517 -20.05 -16.71 5.96
CA ASP A 517 -19.87 -15.64 4.97
C ASP A 517 -18.39 -15.29 4.76
N TYR A 518 -17.46 -15.81 5.57
CA TYR A 518 -16.01 -15.70 5.35
C TYR A 518 -15.57 -16.72 4.29
N SER A 519 -15.93 -16.43 3.04
CA SER A 519 -15.75 -17.29 1.86
C SER A 519 -14.95 -16.60 0.74
N ALA A 520 -14.43 -17.37 -0.23
CA ALA A 520 -13.72 -16.78 -1.37
C ALA A 520 -14.65 -15.93 -2.24
N VAL A 521 -15.95 -16.25 -2.25
CA VAL A 521 -16.98 -15.41 -2.90
C VAL A 521 -16.98 -13.99 -2.32
N ASN A 522 -16.90 -13.88 -0.99
CA ASN A 522 -16.76 -12.62 -0.27
C ASN A 522 -15.29 -12.15 -0.18
N GLY A 523 -14.38 -12.69 -0.99
CA GLY A 523 -12.98 -12.28 -1.04
C GLY A 523 -12.12 -12.78 0.12
N TRP A 524 -12.67 -13.62 1.01
CA TRP A 524 -11.96 -14.21 2.15
C TRP A 524 -11.49 -15.63 1.79
N ILE A 525 -10.27 -15.73 1.26
CA ILE A 525 -9.80 -16.96 0.59
C ILE A 525 -9.06 -17.94 1.49
N SER A 526 -8.78 -17.58 2.74
CA SER A 526 -7.93 -18.36 3.65
C SER A 526 -8.35 -18.17 5.11
N ASN A 527 -8.00 -19.14 5.95
CA ASN A 527 -8.21 -19.01 7.39
C ASN A 527 -7.20 -17.99 7.94
N SER A 528 -7.69 -17.00 8.69
CA SER A 528 -6.90 -15.91 9.27
C SER A 528 -6.46 -16.18 10.72
N PHE A 529 -6.94 -17.26 11.34
CA PHE A 529 -6.60 -17.62 12.71
C PHE A 529 -6.27 -19.11 12.79
N TYR A 530 -5.16 -19.45 13.44
CA TYR A 530 -4.84 -20.83 13.76
C TYR A 530 -5.66 -21.26 14.98
N ASP A 531 -6.30 -22.42 14.90
CA ASP A 531 -6.90 -23.04 16.08
C ASP A 531 -5.78 -23.66 16.91
N TYR A 532 -5.38 -22.98 17.99
CA TYR A 532 -4.40 -23.53 18.94
C TYR A 532 -5.00 -24.61 19.86
N ASN A 533 -6.26 -25.04 19.65
CA ASN A 533 -6.91 -26.06 20.48
C ASN A 533 -6.83 -27.49 19.93
N ASP A 534 -6.13 -27.74 18.82
CA ASP A 534 -5.80 -29.10 18.37
C ASP A 534 -4.38 -29.50 18.82
N GLU A 535 -4.17 -29.64 20.14
CA GLU A 535 -3.12 -30.48 20.76
C GLU A 535 -3.73 -31.62 21.59
#